data_AF-A0A6V8NTF7-F1
#
_entry.id   AF-A0A6V8NTF7-F1
#
_cell.length_a   1.000
_cell.length_b   1.000
_cell.length_c   1.000
_cell.angle_alpha   90.00
_cell.angle_beta   90.00
_cell.angle_gamma   90.00
#
_symmetry.space_group_name_H-M   'P 1'
#
loop_
_entity.id
_entity.type
_entity.pdbx_description
1 polymer ?
#
loop_
_entity_poly.entity_id
_entity_poly.type
_entity_poly.pdbx_seq_one_letter_code
_entity_poly.pdbx_strand_id
1 'polypeptide(L)'
;MLARIGVPRALLYYKYYPWWKSFFEELGFQVVVSCPTNKALLVAGVAAASDETCLPVKAFYGHVLDLKDRVDYLFIPRMISVEKKTYTCPK
;
A
#
# COMPACT_ATOMS: atom_id res chain seq x y z
N MET A 1 18.33 4.51 15.20
CA MET A 1 17.94 4.04 13.85
C MET A 1 16.51 4.51 13.62
N LEU A 2 16.21 5.20 12.52
CA LEU A 2 14.84 5.63 12.21
C LEU A 2 14.05 4.40 11.76
N ALA A 3 12.88 4.15 12.34
CA ALA A 3 12.03 3.04 11.91
C ALA A 3 11.49 3.29 10.50
N ARG A 4 11.37 2.23 9.70
CA ARG A 4 10.95 2.27 8.30
C ARG A 4 9.47 1.92 8.17
N ILE A 5 8.71 2.79 7.51
CA ILE A 5 7.30 2.58 7.20
C ILE A 5 7.16 2.31 5.70
N GLY A 6 6.65 1.12 5.38
CA GLY A 6 6.32 0.70 4.03
C GLY A 6 4.96 1.20 3.60
N VAL A 7 4.91 1.90 2.46
CA VAL A 7 3.67 2.33 1.81
C VAL A 7 3.54 1.62 0.45
N PRO A 8 2.61 0.66 0.30
CA PRO A 8 2.41 -0.05 -0.97
C PRO A 8 1.97 0.91 -2.09
N ARG A 9 2.59 0.83 -3.27
CA ARG A 9 2.22 1.65 -4.45
C ARG A 9 1.00 1.10 -5.18
N ALA A 10 -0.12 1.02 -4.46
CA ALA A 10 -1.39 0.54 -4.99
C ALA A 10 -2.58 1.30 -4.40
N LEU A 11 -3.75 1.13 -5.02
CA LEU A 11 -5.02 1.72 -4.59
C LEU A 11 -4.91 3.25 -4.46
N LEU A 12 -5.17 3.77 -3.26
CA LEU A 12 -5.23 5.20 -2.95
C LEU A 12 -3.87 5.87 -2.77
N TYR A 13 -2.77 5.11 -2.88
CA TYR A 13 -1.40 5.63 -2.89
C TYR A 13 -1.27 6.84 -3.82
N TYR A 14 -1.74 6.73 -5.05
CA TYR A 14 -1.56 7.78 -6.07
C TYR A 14 -2.26 9.10 -5.75
N LYS A 15 -3.23 9.09 -4.83
CA LYS A 15 -3.95 10.30 -4.41
C LYS A 15 -3.40 10.88 -3.10
N TYR A 16 -3.05 10.04 -2.13
CA TYR A 16 -2.73 10.49 -0.77
C TYR A 16 -1.26 10.30 -0.35
N TYR A 17 -0.42 9.68 -1.18
CA TYR A 17 0.96 9.41 -0.83
C TYR A 17 1.77 10.64 -0.39
N PRO A 18 1.71 11.80 -1.08
CA PRO A 18 2.47 12.97 -0.64
C PRO A 18 2.13 13.37 0.80
N TRP A 19 0.86 13.27 1.19
CA TRP A 19 0.40 13.59 2.53
C TRP A 19 0.94 12.59 3.57
N TRP A 20 0.81 11.28 3.30
CA TRP A 20 1.32 10.24 4.20
C TRP A 20 2.85 10.27 4.31
N LYS A 21 3.55 10.52 3.20
CA LYS A 21 5.01 10.65 3.19
C LYS A 21 5.44 11.76 4.14
N SER A 22 4.92 12.96 3.94
CA SER A 22 5.25 14.11 4.79
C SER A 22 4.89 13.86 6.26
N PHE A 23 3.71 13.33 6.54
CA PHE A 23 3.29 13.02 7.92
C PHE A 23 4.28 12.10 8.65
N PHE A 24 4.70 11.00 8.02
CA PHE A 24 5.62 10.06 8.65
C PHE A 24 7.07 10.57 8.69
N GLU A 25 7.53 11.27 7.66
CA GLU A 25 8.88 11.86 7.66
C GLU A 25 9.04 12.93 8.75
N GLU A 26 8.04 13.80 8.95
CA GLU A 26 8.03 14.81 10.03
C GLU A 26 8.02 14.18 11.43
N LEU A 27 7.46 12.97 11.56
CA LEU A 27 7.50 12.19 12.79
C LEU A 27 8.83 11.44 13.00
N GLY A 28 9.79 11.55 12.07
CA GLY A 28 11.09 10.89 12.14
C GLY A 28 11.09 9.44 11.67
N PHE A 29 10.17 9.05 10.78
CA PHE A 29 10.21 7.74 10.12
C PHE A 29 10.83 7.84 8.74
N GLN A 30 11.46 6.75 8.29
CA GLN A 30 11.86 6.62 6.90
C GLN A 30 10.72 5.98 6.10
N VAL A 31 10.18 6.70 5.12
CA VAL A 31 9.12 6.17 4.25
C VAL A 31 9.73 5.40 3.08
N VAL A 32 9.34 4.14 2.93
CA VAL A 32 9.79 3.25 1.86
C VAL A 32 8.59 2.85 1.02
N VAL A 33 8.72 2.93 -0.30
CA VAL A 33 7.68 2.49 -1.24
C VAL A 33 8.11 1.23 -1.96
N SER A 34 7.13 0.44 -2.41
CA SER A 34 7.38 -0.77 -3.19
C SER A 34 8.01 -0.42 -4.55
N CYS A 35 8.45 -1.42 -5.33
CA CYS A 35 8.89 -1.21 -6.71
C CYS A 35 7.71 -0.89 -7.68
N PRO A 36 7.97 -0.41 -8.92
CA PRO A 36 6.89 -0.24 -9.90
C PRO A 36 6.19 -1.55 -10.19
N THR A 37 4.88 -1.47 -10.38
CA THR A 37 4.06 -2.62 -10.74
C THR A 37 4.66 -3.29 -11.96
N ASN A 38 5.07 -4.55 -11.78
CA ASN A 38 5.67 -5.36 -12.82
C ASN A 38 5.03 -6.76 -12.79
N LYS A 39 5.29 -7.56 -13.84
CA LYS A 39 4.67 -8.87 -14.00
C LYS A 39 4.97 -9.82 -12.84
N ALA A 40 6.20 -9.81 -12.32
CA ALA A 40 6.60 -10.70 -11.23
C ALA A 40 5.84 -10.37 -9.93
N LEU A 41 5.75 -9.09 -9.58
CA LEU A 41 4.98 -8.60 -8.45
C LEU A 41 3.49 -8.96 -8.58
N LEU A 42 2.91 -8.79 -9.76
CA LEU A 42 1.51 -9.13 -10.01
C LEU A 42 1.26 -10.63 -9.86
N VAL A 43 2.13 -11.48 -10.40
CA VAL A 43 2.02 -12.95 -10.28
C VAL A 43 2.11 -13.38 -8.81
N ALA A 44 3.07 -12.83 -8.06
CA ALA A 44 3.19 -13.09 -6.63
C ALA A 44 1.92 -12.66 -5.86
N GLY A 45 1.37 -11.50 -6.22
CA GLY A 45 0.13 -10.99 -5.64
C GLY A 45 -1.11 -11.84 -5.97
N VAL A 46 -1.22 -12.35 -7.20
CA VAL A 46 -2.28 -13.28 -7.62
C VAL A 46 -2.19 -14.59 -6.82
N ALA A 47 -0.99 -15.14 -6.64
CA ALA A 47 -0.79 -16.38 -5.90
C ALA A 47 -1.07 -16.25 -4.39
N ALA A 48 -0.93 -15.06 -3.83
CA ALA A 48 -1.14 -14.80 -2.39
C ALA A 48 -2.56 -14.33 -2.03
N ALA A 49 -3.34 -13.87 -3.01
CA ALA A 49 -4.67 -13.34 -2.79
C ALA A 49 -5.75 -14.39 -3.10
N SER A 50 -6.95 -14.22 -2.53
CA SER A 50 -8.11 -15.06 -2.88
C SER A 50 -8.49 -14.89 -4.35
N ASP A 51 -8.92 -15.98 -4.99
CA ASP A 51 -9.28 -16.02 -6.41
C ASP A 51 -10.37 -15.01 -6.77
N GLU A 52 -11.32 -14.78 -5.86
CA GLU A 52 -12.44 -13.85 -6.03
C GLU A 52 -12.03 -12.36 -5.92
N THR A 53 -10.79 -12.07 -5.55
CA THR A 53 -10.34 -10.67 -5.43
C THR A 53 -10.09 -10.01 -6.78
N CYS A 54 -10.48 -8.75 -6.88
CA CYS A 54 -10.24 -7.97 -8.10
C CYS A 54 -8.74 -7.72 -8.33
N LEU A 55 -8.36 -7.53 -9.60
CA LEU A 55 -6.96 -7.31 -10.00
C LEU A 55 -6.23 -6.21 -9.22
N PRO A 56 -6.84 -5.04 -8.88
CA PRO A 56 -6.17 -4.03 -8.06
C PRO A 56 -5.78 -4.52 -6.65
N VAL A 57 -6.58 -5.41 -6.05
CA VAL A 57 -6.28 -6.00 -4.74
C VAL A 57 -5.16 -7.02 -4.90
N LYS A 58 -5.18 -7.86 -5.95
CA LYS A 58 -4.08 -8.78 -6.26
C LYS A 58 -2.76 -8.03 -6.47
N ALA A 59 -2.77 -6.91 -7.19
CA ALA A 59 -1.61 -6.04 -7.33
C ALA A 59 -1.14 -5.47 -5.98
N PHE A 60 -2.06 -5.03 -5.12
CA PHE A 60 -1.77 -4.55 -3.77
C PHE A 60 -1.05 -5.63 -2.93
N TYR A 61 -1.49 -6.89 -2.98
CA TYR A 61 -0.81 -8.00 -2.30
C TYR A 61 0.64 -8.13 -2.78
N GLY A 62 0.88 -8.04 -4.09
CA GLY A 62 2.25 -8.03 -4.63
C GLY A 62 3.11 -6.90 -4.08
N HIS A 63 2.55 -5.69 -3.95
CA HIS A 63 3.26 -4.54 -3.37
C HIS A 63 3.55 -4.71 -1.87
N VAL A 64 2.66 -5.37 -1.13
CA VAL A 64 2.92 -5.75 0.27
C VAL A 64 4.05 -6.78 0.36
N LEU A 65 4.04 -7.80 -0.51
CA LEU A 65 5.10 -8.81 -0.55
C LEU A 65 6.47 -8.23 -0.92
N ASP A 66 6.53 -7.22 -1.78
CA ASP A 66 7.78 -6.49 -2.10
C ASP A 66 8.35 -5.73 -0.89
N LEU A 67 7.49 -5.31 0.04
CA LEU A 67 7.85 -4.44 1.17
C LEU A 67 8.09 -5.20 2.47
N LYS A 68 7.41 -6.31 2.72
CA LYS A 68 7.32 -6.95 4.05
C LYS A 68 8.68 -7.23 4.72
N ASP A 69 9.72 -7.53 3.95
CA ASP A 69 11.05 -7.88 4.47
C ASP A 69 12.02 -6.67 4.47
N ARG A 70 11.55 -5.51 4.02
CA ARG A 70 12.35 -4.27 3.84
C ARG A 70 11.96 -3.13 4.78
N VAL A 71 10.92 -3.32 5.59
CA VAL A 71 10.34 -2.27 6.44
C VAL A 71 10.00 -2.83 7.81
N ASP A 72 9.92 -1.95 8.80
CA ASP A 72 9.61 -2.33 10.18
C ASP A 72 8.09 -2.31 10.43
N TYR A 73 7.36 -1.45 9.68
CA TYR A 73 5.91 -1.35 9.70
C TYR A 73 5.34 -1.23 8.29
N LEU A 74 4.15 -1.78 8.05
CA LEU A 74 3.39 -1.57 6.82
C LEU A 74 2.21 -0.64 7.10
N PHE A 75 2.11 0.44 6.33
CA PHE A 75 0.99 1.36 6.39
C PHE A 75 -0.05 1.02 5.32
N ILE A 76 -1.20 0.50 5.76
CA ILE A 76 -2.31 0.07 4.90
C ILE A 76 -3.59 0.80 5.36
N PRO A 77 -3.91 1.97 4.77
CA PRO A 77 -5.06 2.75 5.21
C PRO A 77 -6.37 2.15 4.70
N ARG A 78 -7.26 1.76 5.62
CA ARG A 78 -8.64 1.37 5.29
C ARG A 78 -9.52 2.61 5.12
N MET A 79 -9.86 2.93 3.87
CA MET A 79 -10.63 4.12 3.51
C MET A 79 -12.09 3.73 3.25
N ILE A 80 -12.99 4.18 4.13
CA ILE A 80 -14.43 3.87 4.06
C ILE A 80 -15.20 4.96 3.32
N SER A 81 -14.77 6.21 3.49
CA SER A 81 -15.43 7.37 2.93
C SER A 81 -14.42 8.51 2.78
N VAL A 82 -14.49 9.22 1.66
CA VAL A 82 -13.65 10.41 1.40
C VAL A 82 -14.47 11.70 1.43
N GLU A 83 -15.79 11.59 1.40
CA GLU A 83 -16.76 12.69 1.35
C GLU A 83 -18.01 12.33 2.14
N LYS A 84 -18.68 13.34 2.72
CA LYS A 84 -19.89 13.12 3.51
C LYS A 84 -20.93 12.34 2.72
N LYS A 85 -21.51 11.31 3.33
CA LYS A 85 -22.56 10.43 2.76
C LYS A 85 -22.10 9.62 1.53
N THR A 86 -20.80 9.45 1.32
CA THR A 86 -20.25 8.54 0.30
C THR A 86 -19.66 7.30 0.94
N TYR A 87 -19.72 6.17 0.24
CA TYR A 87 -19.06 4.93 0.64
C TYR A 87 -18.16 4.47 -0.49
N THR A 88 -16.88 4.30 -0.18
CA THR A 88 -15.97 3.57 -1.07
C THR A 88 -16.00 2.10 -0.69
N CYS A 89 -15.80 1.22 -1.66
CA CYS A 89 -15.50 -0.19 -1.35
C CYS A 89 -14.27 -0.18 -0.43
N PRO A 90 -14.41 -0.57 0.85
CA PRO A 90 -13.33 -0.50 1.81
C PRO A 90 -12.41 -1.70 1.52
N LYS A 91 -11.57 -1.55 0.51
CA LYS A 91 -10.53 -2.51 0.13
C LYS A 91 -9.39 -2.47 1.11
#